data_AF-A0A5D3KV66-F1
#
_entry.id   AF-A0A5D3KV66-F1
#
_cell.length_a   1.000
_cell.length_b   1.000
_cell.length_c   1.000
_cell.angle_alpha   90.00
_cell.angle_beta   90.00
_cell.angle_gamma   90.00
#
_symmetry.space_group_name_H-M   'P 1'
#
loop_
_entity.id
_entity.type
_entity.pdbx_description
1 polymer ?
#
loop_
_entity_poly.entity_id
_entity_poly.type
_entity_poly.pdbx_seq_one_letter_code
_entity_poly.pdbx_strand_id
1 'polypeptide(L)' 'MPRYFFHVHDGGSVPDDLGVNLPDIDAARSAAIELSCEILSSELIGPFQDHPSWRIEVSNSPELSSLPLFTLHFSVTQ' A
#
# COMPACT_ATOMS: atom_id res chain seq x y z
N MET A 1 3.89 10.36 17.73
CA MET A 1 4.20 9.38 16.67
C MET A 1 3.40 9.81 15.43
N PRO A 2 4.06 9.99 14.28
CA PRO A 2 3.36 10.28 13.03
C PRO A 2 2.41 9.14 12.66
N ARG A 3 1.30 9.50 12.01
CA ARG A 3 0.34 8.55 11.46
C ARG A 3 0.56 8.43 9.95
N TYR A 4 0.67 7.20 9.49
CA TYR A 4 0.83 6.87 8.08
C TYR A 4 -0.40 6.09 7.60
N PHE A 5 -0.82 6.38 6.38
CA PHE A 5 -1.99 5.76 5.74
C PHE A 5 -1.51 4.96 4.54
N PHE A 6 -2.06 3.77 4.35
CA PHE A 6 -1.60 2.79 3.35
C PHE A 6 -2.71 2.56 2.32
N HIS A 7 -2.73 3.37 1.28
CA HIS A 7 -3.75 3.30 0.22
C HIS A 7 -3.39 2.22 -0.79
N VAL A 8 -4.26 1.23 -0.97
CA VAL A 8 -3.99 0.06 -1.83
C VAL A 8 -4.70 0.24 -3.17
N HIS A 9 -3.99 -0.01 -4.27
CA HIS A 9 -4.50 0.16 -5.63
C HIS A 9 -4.26 -1.08 -6.49
N ASP A 10 -5.27 -1.94 -6.65
CA ASP A 10 -5.25 -3.28 -7.27
C ASP A 10 -6.16 -3.44 -8.50
N GLY A 11 -6.53 -2.32 -9.12
CA GLY A 11 -7.58 -2.25 -10.14
C GLY A 11 -8.77 -1.43 -9.66
N GLY A 12 -8.98 -1.36 -8.34
CA GLY A 12 -9.67 -0.29 -7.64
C GLY A 12 -8.71 0.53 -6.77
N SER A 13 -9.21 1.60 -6.15
CA SER A 13 -8.49 2.32 -5.08
C SER A 13 -9.22 2.05 -3.76
N VAL A 14 -8.53 1.43 -2.82
CA VAL A 14 -9.00 1.18 -1.46
C VAL A 14 -8.27 2.15 -0.52
N PRO A 15 -8.92 3.26 -0.11
CA PRO A 15 -8.33 4.19 0.84
C PRO A 15 -8.21 3.57 2.23
N ASP A 16 -7.12 3.93 2.91
CA ASP A 16 -6.97 3.71 4.34
C ASP A 16 -7.36 4.98 5.10
N ASP A 17 -8.48 4.93 5.83
CA ASP A 17 -8.98 6.02 6.67
C ASP A 17 -8.51 5.92 8.13
N LEU A 18 -7.97 4.78 8.54
CA LEU A 18 -7.55 4.52 9.91
C LEU A 18 -6.11 4.99 10.14
N GLY A 19 -5.22 4.54 9.25
CA GLY A 19 -3.78 4.71 9.36
C GLY A 19 -3.16 4.00 10.57
N VAL A 20 -1.83 3.93 10.58
CA VAL A 20 -1.04 3.31 11.65
C VAL A 20 -0.08 4.35 12.23
N ASN A 21 0.03 4.39 13.56
CA ASN A 21 1.01 5.25 14.22
C ASN A 21 2.36 4.54 14.23
N LEU A 22 3.34 5.08 13.53
CA LEU A 22 4.69 4.52 13.43
C LEU A 22 5.72 5.56 13.88
N PRO A 23 6.90 5.13 14.35
CA PRO A 23 7.91 6.06 14.87
C PRO A 23 8.51 6.96 13.78
N ASP A 24 8.73 6.42 12.58
CA ASP A 24 9.37 7.10 11.46
C ASP A 24 8.96 6.50 10.10
N ILE A 25 9.53 7.07 9.02
CA ILE A 25 9.26 6.66 7.63
C ILE A 25 9.87 5.29 7.29
N ASP A 26 10.93 4.86 7.98
CA ASP A 26 11.56 3.56 7.74
C ASP A 26 10.72 2.43 8.35
N ALA A 27 10.10 2.67 9.51
CA ALA A 27 9.07 1.82 10.08
C ALA A 27 7.82 1.77 9.18
N ALA A 28 7.40 2.90 8.61
CA ALA A 28 6.33 2.94 7.61
C ALA A 28 6.65 2.11 6.36
N ARG A 29 7.89 2.16 5.88
CA ARG A 29 8.34 1.34 4.76
C ARG A 29 8.30 -0.16 5.10
N SER A 30 8.77 -0.52 6.28
CA SER A 30 8.78 -1.92 6.74
C SER A 30 7.35 -2.46 6.86
N ALA A 31 6.44 -1.69 7.48
CA ALA A 31 5.03 -2.03 7.57
C ALA A 31 4.36 -2.15 6.18
N ALA A 32 4.68 -1.25 5.24
CA ALA A 32 4.17 -1.34 3.87
C ALA A 32 4.64 -2.61 3.15
N ILE A 33 5.89 -3.05 3.37
CA ILE A 33 6.43 -4.28 2.81
C ILE A 33 5.76 -5.50 3.45
N GLU A 34 5.58 -5.53 4.76
CA GLU A 34 4.87 -6.62 5.45
C GLU A 34 3.43 -6.76 4.97
N LEU A 35 2.71 -5.64 4.89
CA LEU A 35 1.37 -5.58 4.28
C LEU A 35 1.40 -6.09 2.84
N SER A 36 2.45 -5.74 2.09
CA SER A 36 2.62 -6.23 0.73
C SER A 36 2.76 -7.73 0.66
N CYS A 37 3.61 -8.31 1.51
CA CYS A 37 3.77 -9.76 1.60
C CYS A 37 2.48 -10.47 2.02
N GLU A 38 1.71 -9.92 2.96
CA GLU A 38 0.44 -10.50 3.39
C GLU A 38 -0.59 -10.54 2.25
N ILE A 39 -0.73 -9.43 1.52
CA ILE A 39 -1.64 -9.33 0.37
C ILE A 39 -1.20 -10.26 -0.76
N LEU A 40 0.10 -10.30 -1.08
CA LEU A 40 0.64 -11.16 -2.13
C LEU A 40 0.61 -12.65 -1.77
N SER A 41 0.69 -13.00 -0.48
CA SER A 41 0.65 -14.39 0.00
C SER A 41 -0.77 -14.91 0.24
N SER A 42 -1.76 -14.02 0.31
CA SER A 42 -3.17 -14.36 0.42
C SER A 42 -3.67 -14.97 -0.89
N GLU A 43 -4.07 -16.25 -0.87
CA GLU A 43 -4.63 -16.95 -2.03
C GLU A 43 -6.02 -16.44 -2.47
N LEU A 44 -6.58 -15.42 -1.82
CA LEU A 44 -7.96 -14.98 -2.05
C LEU A 44 -8.13 -14.09 -3.30
N ILE A 45 -7.06 -13.45 -3.75
CA ILE A 45 -7.03 -12.64 -4.97
C ILE A 45 -5.63 -12.84 -5.52
N GLY A 46 -5.46 -13.64 -6.57
CA GLY A 46 -4.21 -13.61 -7.33
C GLY A 46 -4.04 -12.19 -7.85
N PRO A 47 -3.18 -11.32 -7.28
CA PRO A 47 -3.21 -9.87 -7.55
C PRO A 47 -2.84 -9.54 -9.00
N PHE A 48 -2.43 -10.56 -9.75
CA PHE A 48 -1.97 -10.52 -11.12
C PHE A 48 -2.85 -11.32 -12.10
N GLN A 49 -3.99 -11.88 -11.65
CA GLN A 49 -4.88 -12.64 -12.55
C GLN A 49 -5.70 -11.70 -13.44
N ASP A 50 -6.22 -10.59 -12.91
CA ASP A 50 -7.02 -9.61 -13.65
C ASP A 50 -6.30 -8.26 -13.90
N HIS A 51 -5.35 -7.89 -13.04
CA HIS A 51 -4.60 -6.63 -13.17
C HIS A 51 -3.08 -6.85 -13.09
N PRO A 52 -2.31 -6.50 -14.13
CA PRO A 52 -0.86 -6.78 -14.16
C PRO A 52 -0.02 -5.87 -13.26
N SER A 53 -0.62 -4.86 -12.65
CA SER A 53 0.06 -3.87 -11.81
C SER A 53 -0.74 -3.53 -10.57
N TRP A 54 -0.06 -3.54 -9.44
CA TRP A 54 -0.60 -3.22 -8.12
C TRP A 54 0.32 -2.23 -7.41
N ARG A 55 -0.22 -1.33 -6.59
CA ARG A 55 0.61 -0.41 -5.80
C ARG A 55 0.02 -0.08 -4.44
N ILE A 56 0.91 0.21 -3.48
CA ILE A 56 0.57 0.78 -2.18
C ILE A 56 1.16 2.19 -2.11
N GLU A 57 0.31 3.18 -1.89
CA GLU A 57 0.68 4.57 -1.68
C GLU A 57 0.67 4.87 -0.18
N VAL A 58 1.82 5.26 0.36
CA VAL A 58 1.93 5.60 1.78
C VAL A 58 1.96 7.12 1.93
N SER A 59 0.99 7.67 2.65
CA SER A 59 0.86 9.11 2.88
C SER A 59 0.80 9.43 4.38
N ASN A 60 0.91 10.71 4.70
CA ASN A 60 0.68 11.26 6.04
C ASN A 60 -0.74 11.82 6.22
N SER A 61 -1.65 11.53 5.28
CA SER A 61 -3.02 12.03 5.25
C SER A 61 -3.97 10.94 4.76
N PRO A 62 -5.18 10.81 5.34
CA PRO A 62 -6.18 9.85 4.87
C PRO A 62 -6.74 10.22 3.49
N GLU A 63 -6.54 11.45 3.02
CA GLU A 63 -7.02 11.89 1.72
C GLU A 63 -6.24 11.23 0.58
N LEU A 64 -6.94 10.51 -0.29
CA LEU A 64 -6.41 9.96 -1.56
C LEU A 64 -5.80 11.03 -2.49
N SER A 65 -6.20 12.29 -2.36
CA SER A 65 -5.65 13.42 -3.14
C SER A 65 -4.32 13.94 -2.59
N SER A 66 -3.89 13.50 -1.41
CA SER A 66 -2.62 13.92 -0.83
C SER A 66 -1.44 13.27 -1.57
N LEU A 67 -0.33 14.00 -1.66
CA LEU A 67 0.90 13.47 -2.25
C LEU A 67 1.42 12.31 -1.38
N PRO A 68 1.66 11.12 -1.96
CA PRO A 68 2.26 10.03 -1.21
C PRO A 68 3.71 10.38 -0.85
N LEU A 69 4.13 9.97 0.34
CA LEU A 69 5.52 10.06 0.79
C LEU A 69 6.40 9.10 -0.02
N PHE A 70 5.88 7.91 -0.29
CA PHE A 70 6.48 6.92 -1.17
C PHE A 70 5.41 5.94 -1.67
N THR A 71 5.73 5.22 -2.73
CA THR A 71 4.85 4.22 -3.34
C THR A 71 5.62 2.94 -3.55
N LEU A 72 5.05 1.81 -3.11
CA LEU A 72 5.50 0.48 -3.52
C LEU A 72 4.71 0.08 -4.76
N HIS A 73 5.39 -0.25 -5.85
CA HIS A 73 4.75 -0.67 -7.10
C HIS A 73 5.22 -2.07 -7.46
N PHE A 74 4.27 -2.98 -7.67
CA PHE A 74 4.49 -4.36 -8.05
C PHE A 74 3.86 -4.58 -9.42
N SER A 75 4.64 -5.09 -10.36
CA SER A 75 4.17 -5.40 -11.70
C SER A 75 4.78 -6.70 -12.19
N VAL A 76 3.98 -7.51 -12.87
CA VAL A 76 4.44 -8.71 -13.56
C VAL A 76 4.40 -8.44 -15.06
N THR A 77 5.54 -8.56 -15.72
CA THR A 77 5.66 -8.39 -17.18
C THR A 77 6.03 -9.73 -17.81
N GLN A 78 5.39 -10.08 -18.93
CA GLN A 78 5.73 -11.27 -19.74
C GLN A 78 6.61 -10.93 -20.93
#